data_AF-A0A956R1K6-F1
#
_entry.id   AF-A0A956R1K6-F1
#
_cell.length_a   1.000
_cell.length_b   1.000
_cell.length_c   1.000
_cell.angle_alpha   90.00
_cell.angle_beta   90.00
_cell.angle_gamma   90.00
#
_symmetry.space_group_name_H-M   'P 1'
#
loop_
_entity.id
_entity.type
_entity.pdbx_description
1 polymer ?
#
loop_
_entity_poly.entity_id
_entity_poly.type
_entity_poly.pdbx_seq_one_letter_code
_entity_poly.pdbx_strand_id
1 'polypeptide(L)'
;MIGFDNRGRELHELDELFVSIEAVIDRELRGEECMVGPELDAAMAGGREQRESLSLPRAFARARELRRRALVLLGAPGAGKTTFAKRMLLLCARQGSEALGLPAGIVPVWVPLRALAVGQEPDLSGFISAQFASSQGLLPTDLGSRLVRHKLLLLLDGLDEVADADARGKVARWIEGLLRLLPESFVLVTCRYAGYTGNAVLQEKFLELHLGELDTAGMRSFVEQWYGVVEHELGPDVERARTLAVTRSAELLEVLNGKEVRAQGRIYGMTRNPL
;
A
#
# COMPACT_ATOMS: atom_id res chain seq x y z
N MET A 1 17.00 20.79 15.94
CA MET A 1 17.74 19.59 15.50
C MET A 1 17.53 18.52 16.56
N ILE A 2 16.44 17.77 16.46
CA ILE A 2 16.10 16.71 17.40
C ILE A 2 16.20 15.42 16.58
N GLY A 3 17.33 14.72 16.75
CA GLY A 3 17.56 13.42 16.14
C GLY A 3 16.71 12.38 16.86
N PHE A 4 15.90 11.65 16.10
CA PHE A 4 15.20 10.47 16.58
C PHE A 4 16.23 9.34 16.75
N ASP A 5 16.66 9.08 17.98
CA ASP A 5 17.42 7.86 18.32
C ASP A 5 16.44 6.67 18.31
N ASN A 6 16.58 5.83 17.30
CA ASN A 6 15.66 4.75 16.97
C ASN A 6 16.07 3.45 17.69
N ARG A 7 16.34 3.54 19.01
CA ARG A 7 16.76 2.41 19.83
C ARG A 7 15.70 2.04 20.85
N GLY A 8 14.96 0.98 20.52
CA GLY A 8 14.20 0.17 21.49
C GLY A 8 12.84 0.72 21.88
N ARG A 9 11.88 0.72 20.95
CA ARG A 9 10.45 0.73 21.31
C ARG A 9 9.76 -0.45 20.67
N GLU A 10 8.88 -1.07 21.46
CA GLU A 10 8.06 -2.21 21.10
C GLU A 10 7.40 -1.98 19.74
N LEU A 11 7.46 -3.00 18.88
CA LEU A 11 6.81 -3.00 17.58
C LEU A 11 5.30 -3.00 17.83
N HIS A 12 4.70 -1.82 17.88
CA HIS A 12 3.24 -1.67 17.84
C HIS A 12 2.69 -2.48 16.69
N GLU A 13 1.64 -3.24 16.97
CA GLU A 13 0.93 -3.94 15.91
C GLU A 13 0.44 -2.88 14.93
N LEU A 14 0.88 -2.96 13.68
CA LEU A 14 0.37 -2.12 12.58
C LEU A 14 -1.17 -2.11 12.53
N ASP A 15 -1.82 -3.06 13.20
CA ASP A 15 -3.26 -3.12 13.34
C ASP A 15 -3.90 -1.98 14.14
N GLU A 16 -3.20 -1.40 15.10
CA GLU A 16 -3.72 -0.33 15.98
C GLU A 16 -3.53 1.08 15.38
N LEU A 17 -2.58 1.25 14.46
CA LEU A 17 -2.27 2.51 13.79
C LEU A 17 -2.94 2.66 12.42
N PHE A 18 -3.63 1.62 11.95
CA PHE A 18 -4.13 1.59 10.59
C PHE A 18 -5.49 2.29 10.46
N VAL A 19 -5.49 3.43 9.78
CA VAL A 19 -6.71 4.11 9.33
C VAL A 19 -7.09 3.54 7.99
N SER A 20 -8.36 3.14 7.84
CA SER A 20 -8.88 2.63 6.58
C SER A 20 -8.83 3.71 5.50
N ILE A 21 -7.84 3.60 4.61
CA ILE A 21 -7.80 4.39 3.38
C ILE A 21 -8.60 3.63 2.32
N GLU A 22 -9.59 4.31 1.73
CA GLU A 22 -10.36 3.76 0.63
C GLU A 22 -9.58 3.90 -0.69
N ALA A 23 -9.54 2.83 -1.46
CA ALA A 23 -9.04 2.86 -2.83
C ALA A 23 -10.22 3.01 -3.78
N VAL A 24 -10.07 3.84 -4.80
CA VAL A 24 -11.10 4.05 -5.82
C VAL A 24 -10.77 3.21 -7.04
N ILE A 25 -11.76 2.48 -7.56
CA ILE A 25 -11.72 1.95 -8.91
C ILE A 25 -12.25 3.04 -9.84
N ASP A 26 -11.40 3.50 -10.75
CA ASP A 26 -11.80 4.35 -11.86
C ASP A 26 -11.77 3.50 -13.14
N ARG A 27 -12.90 3.37 -13.82
CA ARG A 27 -13.03 2.51 -15.02
C ARG A 27 -12.66 3.24 -16.30
N GLU A 28 -12.60 4.57 -16.27
CA GLU A 28 -12.23 5.41 -17.41
C GLU A 28 -10.72 5.64 -17.48
N LEU A 29 -10.03 5.59 -16.33
CA LEU A 29 -8.56 5.57 -16.25
C LEU A 29 -8.03 4.17 -16.62
N ARG A 30 -8.16 3.77 -17.89
CA ARG A 30 -7.40 2.64 -18.44
C ARG A 30 -6.27 3.18 -19.27
N GLY A 31 -5.04 3.03 -18.79
CA GLY A 31 -3.84 2.69 -19.58
C GLY A 31 -3.48 3.46 -20.86
N GLU A 32 -4.17 4.52 -21.28
CA GLU A 32 -3.86 5.22 -22.55
C GLU A 32 -3.81 6.75 -22.47
N GLU A 33 -4.18 7.38 -21.35
CA GLU A 33 -3.82 8.77 -21.11
C GLU A 33 -3.17 8.87 -19.73
N CYS A 34 -1.84 9.02 -19.76
CA CYS A 34 -1.03 9.29 -18.58
C CYS A 34 -1.39 10.69 -18.07
N MET A 35 -2.50 10.81 -17.35
CA MET A 35 -2.89 12.04 -16.67
C MET A 35 -1.87 12.24 -15.53
N VAL A 36 -0.94 13.17 -15.71
CA VAL A 36 0.06 13.55 -14.70
C VAL A 36 -0.28 14.93 -14.14
N GLY A 37 -0.26 15.06 -12.82
CA GLY A 37 -0.46 16.36 -12.16
C GLY A 37 -1.90 16.88 -12.25
N PRO A 38 -2.12 18.18 -12.55
CA PRO A 38 -3.42 18.83 -12.42
C PRO A 38 -4.52 18.23 -13.31
N GLU A 39 -4.16 17.47 -14.35
CA GLU A 39 -5.10 16.72 -15.18
C GLU A 39 -5.65 15.48 -14.49
N LEU A 40 -4.85 14.79 -13.65
CA LEU A 40 -5.35 13.75 -12.76
C LEU A 40 -6.21 14.39 -11.67
N ASP A 41 -5.82 15.52 -11.10
CA ASP A 41 -6.64 16.23 -10.10
C ASP A 41 -7.98 16.69 -10.72
N ALA A 42 -7.98 17.11 -11.99
CA ALA A 42 -9.17 17.47 -12.75
C ALA A 42 -10.01 16.25 -13.16
N ALA A 43 -9.39 15.14 -13.55
CA ALA A 43 -10.09 13.86 -13.77
C ALA A 43 -10.72 13.41 -12.46
N MET A 44 -9.97 13.37 -11.35
CA MET A 44 -10.44 13.09 -9.98
C MET A 44 -11.53 14.08 -9.51
N ALA A 45 -11.64 15.26 -10.10
CA ALA A 45 -12.74 16.21 -9.86
C ALA A 45 -13.95 16.02 -10.80
N GLY A 46 -13.76 15.46 -12.00
CA GLY A 46 -14.80 15.21 -13.00
C GLY A 46 -15.47 13.83 -12.87
N GLY A 47 -16.79 13.78 -13.06
CA GLY A 47 -17.55 12.52 -13.27
C GLY A 47 -17.72 11.61 -12.06
N ARG A 48 -18.46 12.04 -11.02
CA ARG A 48 -18.76 11.22 -9.83
C ARG A 48 -19.61 9.96 -10.10
N GLU A 49 -20.20 9.79 -11.29
CA GLU A 49 -21.23 8.77 -11.53
C GLU A 49 -20.69 7.34 -11.80
N GLN A 50 -19.38 7.13 -12.03
CA GLN A 50 -18.83 5.80 -12.34
C GLN A 50 -17.67 5.33 -11.44
N ARG A 51 -17.43 6.02 -10.31
CA ARG A 51 -16.39 5.63 -9.34
C ARG A 51 -16.93 4.68 -8.30
N GLU A 52 -16.25 3.56 -8.13
CA GLU A 52 -16.55 2.59 -7.08
C GLU A 52 -15.50 2.73 -5.97
N SER A 53 -15.91 3.19 -4.78
CA SER A 53 -15.03 3.18 -3.62
C SER A 53 -14.92 1.75 -3.08
N LEU A 54 -13.69 1.29 -2.86
CA LEU A 54 -13.37 -0.01 -2.31
C LEU A 54 -12.54 0.10 -1.05
N SER A 55 -12.99 -0.63 -0.04
CA SER A 55 -12.15 -0.93 1.12
C SER A 55 -11.09 -1.98 0.77
N LEU A 56 -9.98 -1.89 1.50
CA LEU A 56 -8.84 -2.83 1.50
C LEU A 56 -9.24 -4.31 1.35
N PRO A 57 -10.09 -4.89 2.21
CA PRO A 57 -10.42 -6.31 2.15
C PRO A 57 -11.22 -6.73 0.92
N ARG A 58 -11.89 -5.78 0.25
CA ARG A 58 -12.74 -6.06 -0.90
C ARG A 58 -12.00 -5.99 -2.23
N ALA A 59 -10.79 -5.44 -2.27
CA ALA A 59 -10.02 -5.24 -3.50
C ALA A 59 -9.84 -6.54 -4.30
N PHE A 60 -9.38 -7.61 -3.64
CA PHE A 60 -9.20 -8.91 -4.30
C PHE A 60 -10.52 -9.64 -4.56
N ALA A 61 -11.52 -9.53 -3.69
CA ALA A 61 -12.86 -10.07 -3.96
C ALA A 61 -13.42 -9.48 -5.27
N ARG A 62 -13.32 -8.16 -5.43
CA ARG A 62 -13.78 -7.46 -6.62
C ARG A 62 -12.97 -7.81 -7.86
N ALA A 63 -11.64 -7.89 -7.75
CA ALA A 63 -10.81 -8.36 -8.85
C ALA A 63 -11.22 -9.75 -9.34
N ARG A 64 -11.53 -10.67 -8.41
CA ARG A 64 -11.98 -12.02 -8.74
C ARG A 64 -13.33 -12.05 -9.46
N GLU A 65 -14.28 -11.19 -9.07
CA GLU A 65 -15.55 -11.02 -9.81
C GLU A 65 -15.30 -10.61 -11.27
N LEU A 66 -14.28 -9.77 -11.49
CA LEU A 66 -13.83 -9.34 -12.82
C LEU A 66 -12.87 -10.35 -13.50
N ARG A 67 -12.72 -11.56 -12.94
CA ARG A 67 -11.78 -12.60 -13.42
C ARG A 67 -10.32 -12.14 -13.47
N ARG A 68 -9.94 -11.22 -12.61
CA ARG A 68 -8.57 -10.72 -12.42
C ARG A 68 -7.96 -11.32 -11.15
N ARG A 69 -6.66 -11.59 -11.20
CA ARG A 69 -5.86 -12.09 -10.06
C ARG A 69 -4.79 -11.10 -9.61
N ALA A 70 -4.74 -9.94 -10.26
CA ALA A 70 -3.68 -8.98 -10.10
C ALA A 70 -4.26 -7.59 -9.90
N LEU A 71 -3.65 -6.83 -8.99
CA LEU A 71 -3.99 -5.47 -8.65
C LEU A 71 -2.76 -4.59 -8.88
N VAL A 72 -2.98 -3.36 -9.35
CA VAL A 72 -1.98 -2.30 -9.31
C VAL A 72 -2.57 -1.13 -8.51
N LEU A 73 -1.87 -0.75 -7.43
CA LEU A 73 -2.25 0.34 -6.56
C LEU A 73 -1.40 1.56 -6.86
N LEU A 74 -2.03 2.56 -7.47
CA LEU A 74 -1.44 3.84 -7.81
C LEU A 74 -1.82 4.91 -6.79
N GLY A 75 -1.01 5.95 -6.71
CA GLY A 75 -1.25 7.04 -5.75
C GLY A 75 -0.07 8.01 -5.68
N ALA A 76 -0.33 9.20 -5.15
CA ALA A 76 0.69 10.22 -4.91
C ALA A 76 1.79 9.73 -3.94
N PRO A 77 2.98 10.37 -3.92
CA PRO A 77 3.94 10.19 -2.84
C PRO A 77 3.27 10.43 -1.47
N GLY A 78 3.53 9.58 -0.49
CA GLY A 78 2.92 9.70 0.84
C GLY A 78 1.51 9.11 0.99
N ALA A 79 0.79 8.81 -0.11
CA ALA A 79 -0.60 8.35 -0.08
C ALA A 79 -0.87 7.06 0.73
N GLY A 80 0.16 6.35 1.21
CA GLY A 80 0.00 5.18 2.06
C GLY A 80 0.01 3.83 1.33
N LYS A 81 0.44 3.77 0.05
CA LYS A 81 0.46 2.53 -0.75
C LYS A 81 1.23 1.37 -0.09
N THR A 82 2.44 1.64 0.41
CA THR A 82 3.25 0.64 1.13
C THR A 82 2.54 0.19 2.40
N THR A 83 1.90 1.11 3.13
CA THR A 83 1.11 0.80 4.34
C THR A 83 -0.10 -0.08 4.00
N PHE A 84 -0.83 0.24 2.93
CA PHE A 84 -1.93 -0.55 2.38
C PHE A 84 -1.47 -1.99 2.08
N ALA A 85 -0.36 -2.14 1.36
CA ALA A 85 0.18 -3.45 1.01
C ALA A 85 0.64 -4.23 2.26
N LYS A 86 1.29 -3.59 3.23
CA LYS A 86 1.66 -4.22 4.52
C LYS A 86 0.43 -4.61 5.35
N ARG A 87 -0.65 -3.83 5.31
CA ARG A 87 -1.90 -4.19 5.97
C ARG A 87 -2.51 -5.45 5.34
N MET A 88 -2.47 -5.59 4.01
CA MET A 88 -2.88 -6.82 3.33
C MET A 88 -2.02 -8.02 3.75
N LEU A 89 -0.69 -7.85 3.82
CA LEU A 89 0.22 -8.89 4.34
C LEU A 89 -0.22 -9.37 5.72
N LEU A 90 -0.44 -8.42 6.63
CA LEU A 90 -0.74 -8.70 8.03
C LEU A 90 -2.10 -9.38 8.21
N LEU A 91 -3.14 -8.86 7.54
CA LEU A 91 -4.48 -9.45 7.55
C LEU A 91 -4.45 -10.88 7.02
N CYS A 92 -3.76 -11.12 5.89
CA CYS A 92 -3.62 -12.45 5.33
C CYS A 92 -2.86 -13.40 6.26
N ALA A 93 -1.79 -12.93 6.90
CA ALA A 93 -0.97 -13.74 7.80
C ALA A 93 -1.68 -14.09 9.12
N ARG A 94 -2.51 -13.18 9.65
CA ARG A 94 -3.19 -13.35 10.95
C ARG A 94 -4.57 -14.00 10.84
N GLN A 95 -5.34 -13.61 9.83
CA GLN A 95 -6.75 -13.97 9.70
C GLN A 95 -7.01 -14.90 8.51
N GLY A 96 -5.96 -15.27 7.78
CA GLY A 96 -6.06 -16.07 6.56
C GLY A 96 -6.36 -15.22 5.32
N SER A 97 -6.10 -15.83 4.17
CA SER A 97 -6.35 -15.27 2.84
C SER A 97 -7.81 -14.88 2.59
N GLU A 98 -8.74 -15.55 3.26
CA GLU A 98 -10.18 -15.35 3.15
C GLU A 98 -10.60 -13.97 3.68
N ALA A 99 -9.86 -13.42 4.65
CA ALA A 99 -10.07 -12.05 5.12
C ALA A 99 -9.86 -11.01 4.01
N LEU A 100 -9.16 -11.38 2.92
CA LEU A 100 -8.95 -10.54 1.73
C LEU A 100 -9.89 -10.90 0.58
N GLY A 101 -10.86 -11.79 0.81
CA GLY A 101 -11.69 -12.35 -0.25
C GLY A 101 -10.93 -13.24 -1.23
N LEU A 102 -9.78 -13.79 -0.81
CA LEU A 102 -9.00 -14.77 -1.58
C LEU A 102 -9.37 -16.21 -1.18
N PRO A 103 -9.10 -17.22 -2.04
CA PRO A 103 -9.22 -18.62 -1.66
C PRO A 103 -8.33 -19.01 -0.48
N ALA A 104 -8.76 -20.00 0.31
CA ALA A 104 -7.99 -20.53 1.44
C ALA A 104 -6.60 -21.05 1.04
N GLY A 105 -5.64 -20.94 1.98
CA GLY A 105 -4.31 -21.51 1.84
C GLY A 105 -3.34 -20.69 0.96
N ILE A 106 -3.62 -19.40 0.76
CA ILE A 106 -2.69 -18.50 0.09
C ILE A 106 -1.70 -17.90 1.09
N VAL A 107 -0.41 -17.99 0.77
CA VAL A 107 0.67 -17.49 1.61
C VAL A 107 1.11 -16.10 1.14
N PRO A 108 1.07 -15.06 2.00
CA PRO A 108 1.43 -13.72 1.60
C PRO A 108 2.96 -13.52 1.66
N VAL A 109 3.53 -12.91 0.63
CA VAL A 109 4.98 -12.70 0.48
C VAL A 109 5.26 -11.24 0.13
N TRP A 110 6.11 -10.60 0.93
CA TRP A 110 6.53 -9.22 0.75
C TRP A 110 7.79 -9.11 -0.12
N VAL A 111 7.73 -8.31 -1.19
CA VAL A 111 8.83 -8.18 -2.15
C VAL A 111 9.06 -6.71 -2.50
N PRO A 112 10.04 -6.04 -1.86
CA PRO A 112 10.51 -4.73 -2.31
C PRO A 112 11.17 -4.83 -3.69
N LEU A 113 10.58 -4.21 -4.71
CA LEU A 113 11.04 -4.34 -6.10
C LEU A 113 12.43 -3.74 -6.31
N ARG A 114 12.79 -2.68 -5.58
CA ARG A 114 14.15 -2.11 -5.57
C ARG A 114 15.24 -3.13 -5.21
N ALA A 115 14.94 -4.07 -4.32
CA ALA A 115 15.90 -5.06 -3.84
C ALA A 115 15.97 -6.27 -4.78
N LEU A 116 14.88 -6.55 -5.49
CA LEU A 116 14.78 -7.64 -6.44
C LEU A 116 15.41 -7.30 -7.80
N ALA A 117 15.33 -6.04 -8.24
CA ALA A 117 15.71 -5.61 -9.58
C ALA A 117 17.22 -5.32 -9.77
N VAL A 118 18.10 -5.82 -8.89
CA VAL A 118 19.54 -5.53 -8.94
C VAL A 118 20.26 -6.44 -9.94
N GLY A 119 20.75 -5.88 -11.05
CA GLY A 119 21.81 -6.45 -11.90
C GLY A 119 21.41 -7.47 -12.98
N GLN A 120 20.31 -8.23 -12.82
CA GLN A 120 19.86 -9.26 -13.78
C GLN A 120 18.32 -9.39 -13.83
N GLU A 121 17.80 -10.40 -14.55
CA GLU A 121 16.38 -10.76 -14.50
C GLU A 121 15.95 -11.08 -13.05
N PRO A 122 14.82 -10.56 -12.58
CA PRO A 122 14.35 -10.83 -11.22
C PRO A 122 14.15 -12.32 -10.92
N ASP A 123 14.79 -12.83 -9.87
CA ASP A 123 14.60 -14.19 -9.35
C ASP A 123 13.84 -14.17 -8.03
N LEU A 124 12.54 -14.50 -8.08
CA LEU A 124 11.68 -14.54 -6.89
C LEU A 124 12.15 -15.59 -5.88
N SER A 125 12.55 -16.78 -6.35
CA SER A 125 12.90 -17.90 -5.46
C SER A 125 14.21 -17.61 -4.74
N GLY A 126 15.25 -17.21 -5.49
CA GLY A 126 16.53 -16.80 -4.92
C GLY A 126 16.37 -15.61 -3.96
N PHE A 127 15.52 -14.64 -4.30
CA PHE A 127 15.23 -13.50 -3.44
C PHE A 127 14.58 -13.91 -2.12
N ILE A 128 13.56 -14.77 -2.14
CA ILE A 128 12.92 -15.27 -0.92
C ILE A 128 13.95 -16.00 -0.07
N SER A 129 14.73 -16.92 -0.65
CA SER A 129 15.78 -17.63 0.08
C SER A 129 16.81 -16.68 0.70
N ALA A 130 17.22 -15.63 -0.03
CA ALA A 130 18.17 -14.64 0.47
C ALA A 130 17.62 -13.81 1.64
N GLN A 131 16.34 -13.44 1.62
CA GLN A 131 15.70 -12.71 2.72
C GLN A 131 15.74 -13.46 4.05
N PHE A 132 15.68 -14.80 4.00
CA PHE A 132 15.64 -15.66 5.18
C PHE A 132 16.99 -16.34 5.48
N ALA A 133 18.06 -16.01 4.75
CA ALA A 133 19.38 -16.59 4.95
C ALA A 133 19.95 -16.33 6.35
N SER A 134 19.56 -15.22 6.99
CA SER A 134 19.98 -14.86 8.35
C SER A 134 19.17 -15.52 9.46
N SER A 135 18.25 -16.45 9.13
CA SER A 135 17.39 -17.16 10.11
C SER A 135 18.12 -18.13 11.04
N GLN A 136 19.46 -18.06 11.12
CA GLN A 136 20.31 -18.92 11.96
C GLN A 136 20.06 -20.43 11.76
N GLY A 137 19.68 -20.83 10.54
CA GLY A 137 19.41 -22.24 10.20
C GLY A 137 18.03 -22.76 10.62
N LEU A 138 17.15 -21.90 11.17
CA LEU A 138 15.78 -22.27 11.49
C LEU A 138 14.93 -22.55 10.23
N LEU A 139 15.29 -21.92 9.11
CA LEU A 139 14.59 -22.09 7.83
C LEU A 139 15.48 -22.82 6.82
N PRO A 140 14.91 -23.69 5.97
CA PRO A 140 15.65 -24.35 4.90
C PRO A 140 16.26 -23.33 3.92
N THR A 141 17.46 -23.61 3.40
CA THR A 141 18.14 -22.75 2.42
C THR A 141 17.41 -22.70 1.07
N ASP A 142 16.65 -23.74 0.75
CA ASP A 142 15.80 -23.87 -0.43
C ASP A 142 14.37 -23.34 -0.20
N LEU A 143 14.12 -22.56 0.87
CA LEU A 143 12.80 -22.04 1.23
C LEU A 143 12.10 -21.36 0.05
N GLY A 144 12.80 -20.52 -0.73
CA GLY A 144 12.19 -19.86 -1.89
C GLY A 144 11.64 -20.86 -2.90
N SER A 145 12.39 -21.92 -3.21
CA SER A 145 11.99 -22.95 -4.16
C SER A 145 10.85 -23.83 -3.65
N ARG A 146 10.71 -23.97 -2.33
CA ARG A 146 9.55 -24.60 -1.69
C ARG A 146 8.34 -23.68 -1.73
N LEU A 147 8.52 -22.40 -1.39
CA LEU A 147 7.44 -21.43 -1.24
C LEU A 147 6.74 -21.18 -2.58
N VAL A 148 7.47 -21.06 -3.68
CA VAL A 148 6.89 -20.86 -5.02
C VAL A 148 6.05 -22.03 -5.53
N ARG A 149 6.05 -23.19 -4.86
CA ARG A 149 5.15 -24.32 -5.15
C ARG A 149 3.77 -24.17 -4.50
N HIS A 150 3.62 -23.24 -3.57
CA HIS A 150 2.35 -22.92 -2.93
C HIS A 150 1.63 -21.79 -3.67
N LYS A 151 0.35 -21.58 -3.32
CA LYS A 151 -0.43 -20.44 -3.79
C LYS A 151 0.04 -19.21 -3.02
N LEU A 152 0.45 -18.17 -3.74
CA LEU A 152 1.06 -16.98 -3.12
C LEU A 152 0.19 -15.75 -3.33
N LEU A 153 0.23 -14.84 -2.35
CA LEU A 153 -0.13 -13.44 -2.53
C LEU A 153 1.18 -12.65 -2.56
N LEU A 154 1.61 -12.25 -3.75
CA LEU A 154 2.82 -11.47 -3.94
C LEU A 154 2.51 -9.98 -3.79
N LEU A 155 3.10 -9.35 -2.78
CA LEU A 155 2.98 -7.92 -2.51
C LEU A 155 4.28 -7.25 -2.98
N LEU A 156 4.25 -6.76 -4.21
CA LEU A 156 5.39 -6.19 -4.93
C LEU A 156 5.40 -4.67 -4.73
N ASP A 157 6.27 -4.19 -3.84
CA ASP A 157 6.27 -2.81 -3.40
C ASP A 157 7.28 -1.95 -4.19
N GLY A 158 6.81 -0.82 -4.72
CA GLY A 158 7.65 0.24 -5.27
C GLY A 158 8.16 -0.02 -6.67
N LEU A 159 7.29 -0.25 -7.65
CA LEU A 159 7.71 -0.37 -9.06
C LEU A 159 8.42 0.90 -9.55
N ASP A 160 7.98 2.08 -9.07
CA ASP A 160 8.60 3.38 -9.35
C ASP A 160 10.00 3.54 -8.75
N GLU A 161 10.38 2.72 -7.76
CA GLU A 161 11.71 2.77 -7.14
C GLU A 161 12.80 2.13 -8.02
N VAL A 162 12.40 1.44 -9.09
CA VAL A 162 13.32 1.02 -10.16
C VAL A 162 13.61 2.25 -11.03
N ALA A 163 14.75 2.89 -10.74
CA ALA A 163 15.09 4.21 -11.30
C ALA A 163 15.22 4.20 -12.84
N ASP A 164 15.87 3.19 -13.40
CA ASP A 164 16.04 3.05 -14.85
C ASP A 164 14.72 2.62 -15.53
N ALA A 165 14.29 3.36 -16.53
CA ALA A 165 12.99 3.15 -17.19
C ALA A 165 12.93 1.81 -17.95
N ASP A 166 14.04 1.40 -18.58
CA ASP A 166 14.12 0.14 -19.31
C ASP A 166 14.12 -1.05 -18.34
N ALA A 167 14.88 -0.97 -17.25
CA ALA A 167 14.85 -1.94 -16.16
C ALA A 167 13.46 -2.03 -15.55
N ARG A 168 12.80 -0.89 -15.30
CA ARG A 168 11.42 -0.86 -14.78
C ARG A 168 10.44 -1.55 -15.73
N GLY A 169 10.57 -1.32 -17.04
CA GLY A 169 9.77 -2.04 -18.04
C GLY A 169 10.07 -3.55 -18.11
N LYS A 170 11.32 -3.96 -17.90
CA LYS A 170 11.69 -5.39 -17.76
C LYS A 170 11.04 -6.01 -16.51
N VAL A 171 11.06 -5.29 -15.39
CA VAL A 171 10.38 -5.72 -14.14
C VAL A 171 8.88 -5.84 -14.37
N ALA A 172 8.22 -4.87 -15.02
CA ALA A 172 6.80 -4.95 -15.34
C ALA A 172 6.45 -6.20 -16.18
N ARG A 173 7.22 -6.46 -17.25
CA ARG A 173 7.06 -7.68 -18.07
C ARG A 173 7.28 -8.97 -17.27
N TRP A 174 8.26 -8.97 -16.36
CA TRP A 174 8.51 -10.09 -15.47
C TRP A 174 7.33 -10.33 -14.52
N ILE A 175 6.77 -9.27 -13.92
CA ILE A 175 5.58 -9.33 -13.06
C ILE A 175 4.40 -9.95 -13.82
N GLU A 176 4.18 -9.56 -15.07
CA GLU A 176 3.13 -10.16 -15.91
C GLU A 176 3.41 -11.64 -16.22
N GLY A 177 4.69 -12.00 -16.36
CA GLY A 177 5.16 -13.38 -16.47
C GLY A 177 4.80 -14.23 -15.25
N LEU A 178 4.86 -13.67 -14.04
CA LEU A 178 4.50 -14.39 -12.80
C LEU A 178 3.07 -14.90 -12.83
N LEU A 179 2.13 -14.16 -13.43
CA LEU A 179 0.73 -14.62 -13.53
C LEU A 179 0.58 -15.87 -14.38
N ARG A 180 1.52 -16.13 -15.32
CA ARG A 180 1.57 -17.37 -16.11
C ARG A 180 2.28 -18.49 -15.36
N LEU A 181 3.38 -18.17 -14.69
CA LEU A 181 4.20 -19.14 -13.94
C LEU A 181 3.52 -19.62 -12.65
N LEU A 182 2.69 -18.78 -12.05
CA LEU A 182 1.97 -19.02 -10.80
C LEU A 182 0.45 -18.84 -11.04
N PRO A 183 -0.22 -19.85 -11.65
CA PRO A 183 -1.60 -19.72 -12.12
C PRO A 183 -2.64 -19.62 -10.99
N GLU A 184 -2.30 -20.05 -9.79
CA GLU A 184 -3.18 -20.00 -8.62
C GLU A 184 -2.81 -18.88 -7.63
N SER A 185 -1.79 -18.08 -7.95
CA SER A 185 -1.31 -16.98 -7.11
C SER A 185 -1.96 -15.65 -7.49
N PHE A 186 -1.86 -14.69 -6.57
CA PHE A 186 -2.38 -13.33 -6.66
C PHE A 186 -1.24 -12.33 -6.52
N VAL A 187 -1.40 -11.16 -7.13
CA VAL A 187 -0.36 -10.12 -7.16
C VAL A 187 -0.97 -8.77 -6.81
N LEU A 188 -0.30 -8.02 -5.94
CA LEU A 188 -0.51 -6.58 -5.76
C LEU A 188 0.80 -5.88 -6.08
N VAL A 189 0.77 -4.89 -6.97
CA VAL A 189 1.90 -4.02 -7.26
C VAL A 189 1.59 -2.63 -6.73
N THR A 190 2.52 -1.98 -6.04
CA THR A 190 2.40 -0.56 -5.71
C THR A 190 3.28 0.28 -6.64
N CYS A 191 2.77 1.43 -7.08
CA CYS A 191 3.54 2.36 -7.92
C CYS A 191 3.07 3.81 -7.71
N ARG A 192 3.95 4.78 -7.88
CA ARG A 192 3.55 6.19 -8.08
C ARG A 192 3.11 6.41 -9.52
N TYR A 193 2.20 7.38 -9.72
CA TYR A 193 1.77 7.79 -11.06
C TYR A 193 2.96 8.10 -12.00
N ALA A 194 3.94 8.89 -11.52
CA ALA A 194 5.11 9.27 -12.31
C ALA A 194 5.99 8.09 -12.77
N GLY A 195 5.96 6.95 -12.06
CA GLY A 195 6.71 5.75 -12.43
C GLY A 195 5.92 4.76 -13.28
N TYR A 196 4.61 4.97 -13.43
CA TYR A 196 3.68 4.06 -14.11
C TYR A 196 3.37 4.54 -15.54
N THR A 197 4.38 4.51 -16.40
CA THR A 197 4.30 5.07 -17.76
C THR A 197 4.99 4.17 -18.79
N GLY A 198 4.58 4.26 -20.06
CA GLY A 198 5.17 3.50 -21.16
C GLY A 198 5.25 2.00 -20.89
N ASN A 199 6.45 1.43 -21.00
CA ASN A 199 6.69 0.00 -20.81
C ASN A 199 6.52 -0.50 -19.35
N ALA A 200 6.31 0.39 -18.38
CA ALA A 200 6.05 0.04 -16.99
C ALA A 200 4.55 -0.19 -16.70
N VAL A 201 3.66 0.17 -17.63
CA VAL A 201 2.21 -0.04 -17.48
C VAL A 201 1.89 -1.52 -17.59
N LEU A 202 1.27 -2.06 -16.54
CA LEU A 202 0.88 -3.46 -16.45
C LEU A 202 -0.42 -3.70 -17.25
N GLN A 203 -0.43 -4.75 -18.05
CA GLN A 203 -1.50 -5.06 -19.01
C GLN A 203 -2.82 -5.51 -18.35
N GLU A 204 -3.86 -5.73 -19.17
CA GLU A 204 -5.29 -5.89 -18.82
C GLU A 204 -5.66 -6.86 -17.68
N LYS A 205 -4.76 -7.77 -17.30
CA LYS A 205 -4.98 -8.71 -16.18
C LYS A 205 -4.92 -8.01 -14.81
N PHE A 206 -4.38 -6.80 -14.75
CA PHE A 206 -4.31 -5.99 -13.55
C PHE A 206 -5.57 -5.13 -13.40
N LEU A 207 -6.18 -5.15 -12.22
CA LEU A 207 -7.16 -4.15 -11.81
C LEU A 207 -6.43 -2.95 -11.24
N GLU A 208 -6.61 -1.80 -11.88
CA GLU A 208 -6.05 -0.54 -11.46
C GLU A 208 -6.90 0.06 -10.32
N LEU A 209 -6.21 0.41 -9.24
CA LEU A 209 -6.77 1.00 -8.03
C LEU A 209 -6.04 2.30 -7.77
N HIS A 210 -6.79 3.37 -7.51
CA HIS A 210 -6.24 4.68 -7.21
C HIS A 210 -6.45 4.97 -5.73
N LEU A 211 -5.35 5.11 -4.99
CA LEU A 211 -5.38 5.53 -3.61
C LEU A 211 -5.54 7.06 -3.59
N GLY A 212 -6.74 7.50 -3.23
CA GLY A 212 -7.09 8.90 -3.11
C GLY A 212 -6.52 9.55 -1.84
N GLU A 213 -6.64 10.87 -1.78
CA GLU A 213 -6.41 11.61 -0.54
C GLU A 213 -7.46 11.22 0.52
N LEU A 214 -7.07 11.28 1.79
CA LEU A 214 -8.01 11.13 2.91
C LEU A 214 -9.11 12.18 2.78
N ASP A 215 -10.37 11.76 2.96
CA ASP A 215 -11.44 12.71 3.15
C ASP A 215 -11.42 13.30 4.56
N THR A 216 -12.30 14.26 4.83
CA THR A 216 -12.35 14.92 6.15
C THR A 216 -12.59 13.91 7.28
N ALA A 217 -13.32 12.83 7.01
CA ALA A 217 -13.59 11.77 7.99
C ALA A 217 -12.33 10.90 8.20
N GLY A 218 -11.67 10.48 7.12
CA GLY A 218 -10.41 9.74 7.16
C GLY A 218 -9.28 10.51 7.83
N MET A 219 -9.15 11.82 7.55
CA MET A 219 -8.21 12.70 8.24
C MET A 219 -8.50 12.76 9.74
N ARG A 220 -9.78 12.92 10.13
CA ARG A 220 -10.18 12.92 11.54
C ARG A 220 -9.80 11.61 12.22
N SER A 221 -10.21 10.48 11.65
CA SER A 221 -9.88 9.16 12.19
C SER A 221 -8.38 8.95 12.30
N PHE A 222 -7.60 9.43 11.33
CA PHE A 222 -6.14 9.39 11.39
C PHE A 222 -5.56 10.16 12.56
N VAL A 223 -5.98 11.42 12.74
CA VAL A 223 -5.49 12.24 13.85
C VAL A 223 -5.87 11.63 15.20
N GLU A 224 -7.11 11.19 15.36
CA GLU A 224 -7.60 10.59 16.60
C GLU A 224 -6.86 9.28 16.94
N GLN A 225 -6.70 8.38 15.98
CA GLN A 225 -5.98 7.11 16.18
C GLN A 225 -4.49 7.32 16.44
N TRP A 226 -3.86 8.25 15.71
CA TRP A 226 -2.45 8.59 15.89
C TRP A 226 -2.17 9.09 17.31
N TYR A 227 -2.95 10.04 17.80
CA TYR A 227 -2.81 10.53 19.18
C TYR A 227 -3.14 9.44 20.21
N GLY A 228 -4.10 8.56 19.92
CA GLY A 228 -4.39 7.41 20.77
C GLY A 228 -3.16 6.54 21.02
N VAL A 229 -2.41 6.21 19.96
CA VAL A 229 -1.20 5.39 20.08
C VAL A 229 -0.04 6.17 20.68
N VAL A 230 0.23 7.39 20.20
CA VAL A 230 1.39 8.18 20.66
C VAL A 230 1.29 8.51 22.14
N GLU A 231 0.12 8.92 22.63
CA GLU A 231 -0.03 9.27 24.05
C GLU A 231 -0.07 8.03 24.93
N HIS A 232 -0.60 6.90 24.45
CA HIS A 232 -0.50 5.61 25.16
C HIS A 232 0.96 5.20 25.38
N GLU A 233 1.81 5.43 24.38
CA GLU A 233 3.24 5.10 24.44
C GLU A 233 4.11 6.03 25.28
N LEU A 234 3.72 7.30 25.34
CA LEU A 234 4.47 8.31 26.08
C LEU A 234 3.96 8.46 27.52
N GLY A 235 2.75 8.01 27.80
CA GLY A 235 2.07 8.16 29.07
C GLY A 235 2.44 7.05 30.06
N PRO A 236 2.83 7.37 31.31
CA PRO A 236 2.99 6.37 32.36
C PRO A 236 1.65 5.84 32.91
N ASP A 237 0.52 6.43 32.49
CA ASP A 237 -0.84 6.17 32.99
C ASP A 237 -1.83 6.20 31.82
N VAL A 238 -2.57 5.09 31.63
CA VAL A 238 -3.49 4.84 30.51
C VAL A 238 -4.63 5.87 30.46
N GLU A 239 -5.20 6.25 31.61
CA GLU A 239 -6.33 7.19 31.63
C GLU A 239 -5.89 8.62 31.29
N ARG A 240 -4.69 9.02 31.76
CA ARG A 240 -4.07 10.30 31.39
C ARG A 240 -3.67 10.33 29.93
N ALA A 241 -3.07 9.26 29.42
CA ALA A 241 -2.74 9.10 28.01
C ALA A 241 -3.98 9.25 27.12
N ARG A 242 -5.07 8.57 27.47
CA ARG A 242 -6.35 8.68 26.74
C ARG A 242 -6.91 10.09 26.76
N THR A 243 -6.86 10.77 27.92
CA THR A 243 -7.34 12.16 28.05
C THR A 243 -6.49 13.13 27.22
N LEU A 244 -5.16 12.96 27.23
CA LEU A 244 -4.24 13.74 26.41
C LEU A 244 -4.47 13.50 24.91
N ALA A 245 -4.70 12.25 24.52
CA ALA A 245 -4.96 11.89 23.13
C ALA A 245 -6.22 12.59 22.60
N VAL A 246 -7.32 12.53 23.36
CA VAL A 246 -8.59 13.18 22.98
C VAL A 246 -8.41 14.70 22.92
N THR A 247 -7.77 15.31 23.92
CA THR A 247 -7.58 16.77 23.96
C THR A 247 -6.72 17.25 22.79
N ARG A 248 -5.54 16.65 22.58
CA ARG A 248 -4.59 17.09 21.55
C ARG A 248 -5.07 16.79 20.13
N SER A 249 -5.78 15.67 19.91
CA SER A 249 -6.41 15.40 18.62
C SER A 249 -7.49 16.42 18.30
N ALA A 250 -8.34 16.79 19.27
CA ALA A 250 -9.36 17.82 19.09
C ALA A 250 -8.75 19.20 18.77
N GLU A 251 -7.72 19.61 19.51
CA GLU A 251 -6.99 20.87 19.26
C GLU A 251 -6.40 20.92 17.85
N LEU A 252 -5.72 19.85 17.42
CA LEU A 252 -5.18 19.78 16.07
C LEU A 252 -6.30 19.83 15.02
N LEU A 253 -7.39 19.08 15.22
CA LEU A 253 -8.52 19.06 14.28
C LEU A 253 -9.21 20.43 14.17
N GLU A 254 -9.29 21.22 15.24
CA GLU A 254 -9.79 22.59 15.16
C GLU A 254 -8.87 23.46 14.29
N VAL A 255 -7.56 23.37 14.48
CA VAL A 255 -6.58 24.09 13.65
C VAL A 255 -6.70 23.69 12.17
N LEU A 256 -6.73 22.38 11.89
CA LEU A 256 -6.82 21.86 10.52
C LEU A 256 -8.15 22.21 9.84
N ASN A 257 -9.23 22.32 10.61
CA ASN A 257 -10.54 22.76 10.10
C ASN A 257 -10.71 24.29 10.07
N GLY A 258 -9.75 25.04 10.59
CA GLY A 258 -9.75 26.50 10.63
C GLY A 258 -9.85 27.10 9.23
N LYS A 259 -10.57 28.24 9.13
CA LYS A 259 -10.80 28.94 7.87
C LYS A 259 -9.49 29.38 7.19
N GLU A 260 -8.45 29.71 7.95
CA GLU A 260 -7.12 30.07 7.42
C GLU A 260 -6.44 28.91 6.70
N VAL A 261 -6.41 27.72 7.32
CA VAL A 261 -5.82 26.52 6.71
C VAL A 261 -6.61 26.12 5.46
N ARG A 262 -7.94 26.15 5.52
CA ARG A 262 -8.80 25.86 4.36
C ARG A 262 -8.69 26.90 3.23
N ALA A 263 -8.42 28.16 3.56
CA ALA A 263 -8.19 29.22 2.57
C ALA A 263 -6.83 29.07 1.88
N GLN A 264 -5.86 28.45 2.56
CA GLN A 264 -4.55 28.10 2.01
C GLN A 264 -4.61 26.69 1.41
N GLY A 265 -5.21 26.56 0.22
CA GLY A 265 -5.48 25.26 -0.43
C GLY A 265 -4.29 24.29 -0.52
N ARG A 266 -3.05 24.81 -0.53
CA ARG A 266 -1.82 24.00 -0.50
C ARG A 266 -1.57 23.32 0.85
N ILE A 267 -1.83 24.01 1.96
CA ILE A 267 -1.70 23.46 3.31
C ILE A 267 -2.85 22.50 3.59
N TYR A 268 -4.07 22.85 3.18
CA TYR A 268 -5.23 21.96 3.30
C TYR A 268 -5.09 20.68 2.47
N GLY A 269 -4.45 20.71 1.30
CA GLY A 269 -4.13 19.49 0.55
C GLY A 269 -3.13 18.58 1.28
N MET A 270 -2.14 19.16 1.97
CA MET A 270 -1.17 18.37 2.75
C MET A 270 -1.81 17.61 3.90
N THR A 271 -2.86 18.14 4.53
CA THR A 271 -3.54 17.46 5.66
C THR A 271 -4.33 16.23 5.23
N ARG A 272 -4.45 16.00 3.93
CA ARG A 272 -5.19 14.87 3.34
C ARG A 272 -4.25 13.81 2.78
N ASN A 273 -2.94 14.06 2.81
CA ASN A 273 -1.91 13.07 2.57
C ASN A 273 -1.50 12.43 3.91
N PRO A 274 -1.49 11.09 4.05
CA PRO A 274 -1.06 10.44 5.30
C PRO A 274 0.38 10.73 5.74
N LEU A 275 1.24 11.25 4.86
CA LEU A 275 2.63 11.62 5.14
C LEU A 275 2.77 13.13 5.39
#